data_AF-A0A969QUA4-F1
#
_entry.id   AF-A0A969QUA4-F1
#
_cell.length_a   1.000
_cell.length_b   1.000
_cell.length_c   1.000
_cell.angle_alpha   90.00
_cell.angle_beta   90.00
_cell.angle_gamma   90.00
#
_symmetry.space_group_name_H-M   'P 1'
#
loop_
_entity.id
_entity.type
_entity.pdbx_description
1 polymer ?
#
loop_
_entity_poly.entity_id
_entity_poly.type
_entity_poly.pdbx_seq_one_letter_code
_entity_poly.pdbx_strand_id
1 'polypeptide(L)'
;MTSQPPERPDPPENSNLILRKRDRLIKTFQERDWSGFLLEILVIIISVGGPSGVVLLIVEKAFPDLLRGYWIAFVGVVIVLFTLCVVLELCKRRRYAGSPPRSSWKLFSRLKTPLILFFSIVALFYAWNFIKPFVIPQLNSSLSCDVQPNKDCFSWGEDVLLSDFKSDSQDDDWRAKCYRSQSLKILGISSYNPTTFEVAKQNFENYIQQCPNDSEARIYLNNVIAELAGNPIRVAVSVPISRYPFGAFESQDTLRGVAFAQYQINEANGIGGRKLLVGIADDGYREFDKVAVEETAKFLADNKSIVGVIGHVSSPTVAVTEETYEKSGIVAISPTSTAVRQSSSDEKSDTISPGGYIFRTSPNDQVAASLLAKKWADLYGDKGIAIVHNAEEIYSKSFRENFLESLKNEGGSVINKDSPEDNRCDISKAVNKQQPNLCLDYIKRFPLKAQGLLLIPGSNEEDFLYMQKLMEKNYKVNETPLKLLGSDTMSLSENSNCLYSNASEG
;
A
#
# COMPACT_ATOMS: atom_id res chain seq x y z
N MET A 1 33.35 -48.11 -61.50
CA MET A 1 33.04 -48.22 -60.06
C MET A 1 32.04 -47.12 -59.72
N THR A 2 30.76 -47.47 -59.73
CA THR A 2 29.64 -46.57 -59.45
C THR A 2 29.39 -46.53 -57.94
N SER A 3 29.64 -45.39 -57.30
CA SER A 3 29.37 -45.17 -55.87
C SER A 3 27.88 -44.88 -55.66
N GLN A 4 27.19 -45.77 -54.95
CA GLN A 4 25.84 -45.53 -54.45
C GLN A 4 25.83 -44.37 -53.45
N PRO A 5 24.77 -43.53 -53.41
CA PRO A 5 24.58 -42.53 -52.37
C PRO A 5 24.22 -43.21 -51.03
N PRO A 6 24.54 -42.60 -49.88
CA PRO A 6 24.34 -43.22 -48.58
C PRO A 6 22.84 -43.41 -48.27
N GLU A 7 22.51 -44.61 -47.79
CA GLU A 7 21.19 -44.97 -47.29
C GLU A 7 20.76 -44.02 -46.16
N ARG A 8 19.55 -43.49 -46.29
CA ARG A 8 18.95 -42.58 -45.30
C ARG A 8 18.61 -43.42 -44.05
N PRO A 9 18.97 -43.00 -42.83
CA PRO A 9 18.69 -43.79 -41.63
C PRO A 9 17.18 -43.94 -41.44
N ASP A 10 16.75 -45.16 -41.13
CA ASP A 10 15.35 -45.45 -40.83
C ASP A 10 14.87 -44.56 -39.67
N PRO A 11 13.67 -43.95 -39.78
CA PRO A 11 13.20 -43.04 -38.77
C PRO A 11 12.86 -43.82 -37.49
N PRO A 12 13.02 -43.21 -36.30
CA PRO A 12 12.89 -43.90 -35.02
C PRO A 12 11.50 -44.52 -34.87
N GLU A 13 11.42 -45.70 -34.27
CA GLU A 13 10.22 -46.57 -34.20
C GLU A 13 8.94 -45.83 -33.75
N ASN A 14 9.09 -44.79 -32.92
CA ASN A 14 8.00 -43.92 -32.44
C ASN A 14 7.38 -43.00 -33.52
N SER A 15 8.15 -42.57 -34.52
CA SER A 15 7.66 -41.74 -35.63
C SER A 15 6.67 -42.51 -36.51
N ASN A 16 6.92 -43.81 -36.72
CA ASN A 16 6.03 -44.72 -37.43
C ASN A 16 4.72 -44.99 -36.67
N LEU A 17 4.74 -44.93 -35.33
CA LEU A 17 3.53 -45.08 -34.51
C LEU A 17 2.60 -43.87 -34.61
N ILE A 18 3.15 -42.66 -34.58
CA ILE A 18 2.38 -41.40 -34.68
C ILE A 18 1.74 -41.29 -36.06
N LEU A 19 2.48 -41.61 -37.12
CA LEU A 19 1.96 -41.61 -38.49
C LEU A 19 0.85 -42.65 -38.68
N ARG A 20 1.01 -43.87 -38.11
CA ARG A 20 -0.04 -44.92 -38.13
C ARG A 20 -1.30 -44.55 -37.33
N LYS A 21 -1.17 -43.77 -36.25
CA LYS A 21 -2.32 -43.27 -35.48
C LYS A 21 -3.04 -42.13 -36.22
N ARG A 22 -2.28 -41.21 -36.82
CA ARG A 22 -2.81 -40.14 -37.69
C ARG A 22 -3.62 -40.71 -38.85
N ASP A 23 -3.07 -41.68 -39.58
CA ASP A 23 -3.71 -42.24 -40.76
C ASP A 23 -4.99 -43.03 -40.40
N ARG A 24 -5.03 -43.66 -39.21
CA ARG A 24 -6.25 -44.25 -38.64
C ARG A 24 -7.31 -43.22 -38.26
N LEU A 25 -6.90 -42.07 -37.70
CA LEU A 25 -7.81 -40.98 -37.36
C LEU A 25 -8.44 -40.36 -38.60
N ILE A 26 -7.63 -40.14 -39.65
CA ILE A 26 -8.10 -39.61 -40.92
C ILE A 26 -9.07 -40.60 -41.59
N LYS A 27 -8.74 -41.90 -41.57
CA LYS A 27 -9.61 -42.94 -42.13
C LYS A 27 -10.97 -43.03 -41.42
N THR A 28 -10.98 -43.06 -40.08
CA THR A 28 -12.22 -43.10 -39.29
C THR A 28 -13.07 -41.84 -39.46
N PHE A 29 -12.43 -40.68 -39.62
CA PHE A 29 -13.12 -39.42 -39.94
C PHE A 29 -13.75 -39.45 -41.35
N GLN A 30 -13.00 -39.90 -42.36
CA GLN A 30 -13.49 -40.01 -43.74
C GLN A 30 -14.63 -41.01 -43.90
N GLU A 31 -14.59 -42.13 -43.15
CA GLU A 31 -15.65 -43.15 -43.12
C GLU A 31 -16.86 -42.74 -42.26
N ARG A 32 -16.85 -41.53 -41.66
CA ARG A 32 -17.87 -41.01 -40.72
C ARG A 32 -18.13 -41.94 -39.53
N ASP A 33 -17.14 -42.73 -39.12
CA ASP A 33 -17.18 -43.54 -37.91
C ASP A 33 -16.76 -42.72 -36.69
N TRP A 34 -17.71 -41.91 -36.21
CA TRP A 34 -17.50 -41.02 -35.07
C TRP A 34 -17.21 -41.75 -33.75
N SER A 35 -17.64 -43.01 -33.58
CA SER A 35 -17.34 -43.73 -32.33
C SER A 35 -15.92 -44.31 -32.33
N GLY A 36 -15.44 -44.80 -33.47
CA GLY A 36 -14.03 -45.17 -33.64
C GLY A 36 -13.09 -43.97 -33.53
N PHE A 37 -13.48 -42.84 -34.13
CA PHE A 37 -12.72 -41.59 -34.06
C PHE A 37 -12.54 -41.08 -32.63
N LEU A 38 -13.61 -41.05 -31.83
CA LEU A 38 -13.56 -40.61 -30.44
C LEU A 38 -12.77 -41.58 -29.54
N LEU A 39 -12.83 -42.88 -29.80
CA LEU A 39 -12.05 -43.87 -29.05
C LEU A 39 -10.54 -43.72 -29.29
N GLU A 40 -10.14 -43.46 -30.55
CA GLU A 40 -8.74 -43.20 -30.91
C GLU A 40 -8.23 -41.89 -30.30
N ILE A 41 -9.04 -40.83 -30.25
CA ILE A 41 -8.71 -39.60 -29.52
C ILE A 41 -8.53 -39.88 -28.02
N LEU A 42 -9.41 -40.66 -27.42
CA LEU A 42 -9.31 -41.03 -26.00
C LEU A 42 -8.01 -41.79 -25.71
N VAL A 43 -7.64 -42.74 -26.59
CA VAL A 43 -6.38 -43.49 -26.49
C VAL A 43 -5.18 -42.57 -26.66
N ILE A 44 -5.23 -41.56 -27.56
CA ILE A 44 -4.17 -40.56 -27.71
C ILE A 44 -4.05 -39.71 -26.45
N ILE A 45 -5.15 -39.21 -25.88
CA ILE A 45 -5.16 -38.42 -24.65
C ILE A 45 -4.58 -39.23 -23.47
N ILE A 46 -4.93 -40.51 -23.36
CA ILE A 46 -4.39 -41.42 -22.32
C ILE A 46 -2.91 -41.73 -22.57
N SER A 47 -2.47 -41.84 -23.83
CA SER A 47 -1.05 -42.09 -24.15
C SER A 47 -0.16 -40.85 -24.09
N VAL A 48 -0.75 -39.64 -24.18
CA VAL A 48 -0.05 -38.36 -23.95
C VAL A 48 -0.10 -37.95 -22.47
N GLY A 49 -1.16 -38.33 -21.75
CA GLY A 49 -1.36 -38.07 -20.31
C GLY A 49 -0.95 -39.22 -19.38
N GLY A 50 -0.25 -40.24 -19.87
CA GLY A 50 0.29 -41.34 -19.07
C GLY A 50 1.59 -40.95 -18.35
N PRO A 51 1.95 -41.60 -17.23
CA PRO A 51 3.08 -41.22 -16.39
C PRO A 51 4.43 -41.68 -16.98
N SER A 52 4.80 -41.18 -18.15
CA SER A 52 6.18 -41.21 -18.64
C SER A 52 6.86 -39.92 -18.19
N GLY A 53 7.72 -40.02 -17.17
CA GLY A 53 8.29 -38.93 -16.38
C GLY A 53 9.10 -37.85 -17.11
N VAL A 54 9.16 -37.85 -18.45
CA VAL A 54 9.88 -36.85 -19.23
C VAL A 54 9.01 -35.61 -19.52
N VAL A 55 7.69 -35.75 -19.63
CA VAL A 55 6.79 -34.61 -19.92
C VAL A 55 6.43 -33.84 -18.64
N LEU A 56 6.29 -34.53 -17.51
CA LEU A 56 6.02 -33.89 -16.22
C LEU A 56 7.14 -32.92 -15.83
N LEU A 57 8.40 -33.29 -16.05
CA LEU A 57 9.58 -32.45 -15.76
C LEU A 57 9.66 -31.18 -16.62
N ILE A 58 9.16 -31.21 -17.85
CA ILE A 58 9.16 -30.05 -18.75
C ILE A 58 8.03 -29.08 -18.37
N VAL A 59 6.85 -29.61 -18.05
CA VAL A 59 5.68 -28.80 -17.69
C VAL A 59 5.81 -28.21 -16.27
N GLU A 60 6.39 -28.95 -15.33
CA GLU A 60 6.63 -28.50 -13.95
C GLU A 60 7.69 -27.38 -13.89
N LYS A 61 8.68 -27.39 -14.80
CA LYS A 61 9.67 -26.30 -14.92
C LYS A 61 9.16 -25.09 -15.69
N ALA A 62 8.27 -25.28 -16.67
CA ALA A 62 7.80 -24.19 -17.52
C ALA A 62 6.58 -23.45 -16.94
N PHE A 63 5.69 -24.16 -16.21
CA PHE A 63 4.41 -23.60 -15.74
C PHE A 63 3.97 -24.21 -14.40
N PRO A 64 4.68 -23.93 -13.28
CA PRO A 64 4.42 -24.57 -11.98
C PRO A 64 3.01 -24.29 -11.40
N ASP A 65 2.37 -23.19 -11.78
CA ASP A 65 1.03 -22.81 -11.29
C ASP A 65 -0.11 -23.45 -12.08
N LEU A 66 0.16 -23.96 -13.30
CA LEU A 66 -0.87 -24.55 -14.16
C LEU A 66 -1.28 -25.96 -13.71
N LEU A 67 -0.44 -26.68 -12.95
CA LEU A 67 -0.75 -28.04 -12.50
C LEU A 67 -1.56 -28.07 -11.20
N ARG A 68 -1.49 -27.04 -10.36
CA ARG A 68 -2.07 -27.05 -9.02
C ARG A 68 -3.59 -26.82 -8.97
N GLY A 69 -4.20 -26.32 -10.05
CA GLY A 69 -5.64 -25.98 -10.09
C GLY A 69 -6.51 -26.77 -11.08
N TYR A 70 -5.93 -27.50 -12.03
CA TYR A 70 -6.66 -27.90 -13.26
C TYR A 70 -6.91 -29.41 -13.41
N TRP A 71 -6.42 -30.26 -12.50
CA TRP A 71 -6.63 -31.71 -12.58
C TRP A 71 -8.12 -32.10 -12.52
N ILE A 72 -8.91 -31.38 -11.70
CA ILE A 72 -10.34 -31.64 -11.54
C ILE A 72 -11.12 -31.25 -12.81
N ALA A 73 -10.75 -30.15 -13.46
CA ALA A 73 -11.34 -29.72 -14.73
C ALA A 73 -11.02 -30.72 -15.85
N PHE A 74 -9.79 -31.24 -15.89
CA PHE A 74 -9.37 -32.30 -16.82
C PHE A 74 -10.19 -33.59 -16.63
N VAL A 75 -10.36 -34.03 -15.38
CA VAL A 75 -11.21 -35.21 -15.04
C VAL A 75 -12.66 -34.97 -15.47
N GLY A 76 -13.19 -33.76 -15.28
CA GLY A 76 -14.55 -33.39 -15.72
C GLY A 76 -14.75 -33.52 -17.23
N VAL A 77 -13.82 -33.01 -18.05
CA VAL A 77 -13.88 -33.12 -19.51
C VAL A 77 -13.80 -34.58 -19.97
N VAL A 78 -12.95 -35.40 -19.35
CA VAL A 78 -12.82 -36.82 -19.68
C VAL A 78 -14.11 -37.60 -19.38
N ILE A 79 -14.79 -37.31 -18.26
CA ILE A 79 -16.07 -37.95 -17.91
C ILE A 79 -17.17 -37.58 -18.91
N VAL A 80 -17.23 -36.32 -19.36
CA VAL A 80 -18.20 -35.85 -20.36
C VAL A 80 -17.96 -36.53 -21.71
N LEU A 81 -16.71 -36.63 -22.16
CA LEU A 81 -16.37 -37.33 -23.40
C LEU A 81 -16.67 -38.83 -23.33
N PHE A 82 -16.36 -39.48 -22.20
CA PHE A 82 -16.67 -40.90 -21.98
C PHE A 82 -18.17 -41.19 -22.00
N THR A 83 -18.97 -40.36 -21.32
CA THR A 83 -20.42 -40.49 -21.32
C THR A 83 -21.02 -40.26 -22.70
N LEU A 84 -20.49 -39.30 -23.48
CA LEU A 84 -20.87 -39.08 -24.87
C LEU A 84 -20.56 -40.30 -25.75
N CYS A 85 -19.37 -40.91 -25.59
CA CYS A 85 -18.98 -42.14 -26.29
C CYS A 85 -19.91 -43.32 -25.97
N VAL A 86 -20.23 -43.54 -24.70
CA VAL A 86 -21.14 -44.63 -24.28
C VAL A 86 -22.53 -44.42 -24.88
N VAL A 87 -23.04 -43.18 -24.89
CA VAL A 87 -24.34 -42.86 -25.50
C VAL A 87 -24.32 -43.09 -27.01
N LEU A 88 -23.25 -42.72 -27.70
CA LEU A 88 -23.11 -42.91 -29.15
C LEU A 88 -22.99 -44.40 -29.52
N GLU A 89 -22.25 -45.19 -28.74
CA GLU A 89 -22.06 -46.62 -29.01
C GLU A 89 -23.33 -47.44 -28.72
N LEU A 90 -24.09 -47.06 -27.69
CA LEU A 90 -25.42 -47.61 -27.43
C LEU A 90 -26.42 -47.22 -28.54
N CYS A 91 -26.27 -46.04 -29.15
CA CYS A 91 -27.03 -45.65 -30.34
C CYS A 91 -26.60 -46.43 -31.60
N LYS A 92 -25.34 -46.82 -31.72
CA LYS A 92 -24.79 -47.58 -32.87
C LYS A 92 -25.23 -49.05 -32.84
N ARG A 93 -25.23 -49.70 -31.66
CA ARG A 93 -25.78 -51.07 -31.47
C ARG A 93 -27.27 -51.19 -31.86
N ARG A 94 -27.99 -50.08 -31.95
CA ARG A 94 -29.38 -49.99 -32.39
C ARG A 94 -29.58 -50.15 -33.91
N ARG A 95 -28.54 -50.01 -34.73
CA ARG A 95 -28.64 -50.26 -36.19
C ARG A 95 -28.49 -51.73 -36.59
N TYR A 96 -27.99 -52.60 -35.68
CA TYR A 96 -27.74 -54.01 -35.98
C TYR A 96 -28.63 -55.00 -35.20
N ALA A 97 -29.31 -54.56 -34.14
CA ALA A 97 -30.25 -55.40 -33.40
C ALA A 97 -31.70 -54.99 -33.69
N GLY A 98 -32.45 -55.86 -34.38
CA GLY A 98 -33.89 -55.71 -34.57
C GLY A 98 -34.60 -55.54 -33.22
N SER A 99 -35.47 -54.53 -33.16
CA SER A 99 -36.56 -54.24 -32.22
C SER A 99 -36.63 -54.99 -30.86
N PRO A 100 -36.39 -54.30 -29.72
CA PRO A 100 -36.81 -54.77 -28.38
C PRO A 100 -38.13 -54.10 -27.90
N PRO A 101 -38.81 -54.64 -26.86
CA PRO A 101 -40.23 -54.37 -26.59
C PRO A 101 -40.54 -52.95 -26.06
N ARG A 102 -41.72 -52.44 -26.43
CA ARG A 102 -42.19 -51.04 -26.28
C ARG A 102 -42.31 -50.48 -24.85
N SER A 103 -42.16 -51.28 -23.78
CA SER A 103 -42.45 -50.81 -22.40
C SER A 103 -41.26 -50.17 -21.67
N SER A 104 -40.02 -50.65 -21.87
CA SER A 104 -38.82 -50.11 -21.22
C SER A 104 -38.33 -48.79 -21.84
N TRP A 105 -38.73 -48.50 -23.08
CA TRP A 105 -38.29 -47.30 -23.82
C TRP A 105 -39.05 -46.01 -23.46
N LYS A 106 -40.26 -46.11 -22.89
CA LYS A 106 -40.99 -44.93 -22.40
C LYS A 106 -40.36 -44.36 -21.13
N LEU A 107 -39.81 -45.22 -20.27
CA LEU A 107 -39.08 -44.78 -19.07
C LEU A 107 -37.72 -44.14 -19.46
N PHE A 108 -37.00 -44.78 -20.40
CA PHE A 108 -35.68 -44.32 -20.82
C PHE A 108 -35.71 -43.02 -21.66
N SER A 109 -36.72 -42.83 -22.52
CA SER A 109 -36.90 -41.56 -23.25
C SER A 109 -37.33 -40.41 -22.32
N ARG A 110 -38.04 -40.70 -21.23
CA ARG A 110 -38.42 -39.70 -20.21
C ARG A 110 -37.27 -39.29 -19.30
N LEU A 111 -36.25 -40.13 -19.13
CA LEU A 111 -35.08 -39.86 -18.27
C LEU A 111 -33.90 -39.19 -19.01
N LYS A 112 -33.80 -39.32 -20.35
CA LYS A 112 -32.68 -38.76 -21.13
C LYS A 112 -32.62 -37.24 -21.12
N THR A 113 -33.76 -36.58 -21.36
CA THR A 113 -33.84 -35.13 -21.40
C THR A 113 -33.50 -34.49 -20.05
N PRO A 114 -34.04 -34.95 -18.90
CA PRO A 114 -33.69 -34.36 -17.61
C PRO A 114 -32.23 -34.64 -17.19
N LEU A 115 -31.64 -35.79 -17.56
CA LEU A 115 -30.22 -36.03 -17.28
C LEU A 115 -29.31 -35.08 -18.08
N ILE A 116 -29.57 -34.90 -19.37
CA ILE A 116 -28.78 -33.99 -20.21
C ILE A 116 -28.95 -32.55 -19.71
N LEU A 117 -30.16 -32.15 -19.33
CA LEU A 117 -30.40 -30.84 -18.73
C LEU A 117 -29.64 -30.68 -17.41
N PHE A 118 -29.67 -31.68 -16.54
CA PHE A 118 -28.97 -31.66 -15.25
C PHE A 118 -27.46 -31.50 -15.44
N PHE A 119 -26.83 -32.30 -16.30
CA PHE A 119 -25.39 -32.18 -16.55
C PHE A 119 -25.03 -30.88 -17.29
N SER A 120 -25.90 -30.35 -18.14
CA SER A 120 -25.69 -29.05 -18.80
C SER A 120 -25.80 -27.88 -17.81
N ILE A 121 -26.75 -27.93 -16.86
CA ILE A 121 -26.90 -26.94 -15.80
C ILE A 121 -25.72 -27.02 -14.82
N VAL A 122 -25.26 -28.22 -14.47
CA VAL A 122 -24.06 -28.40 -13.65
C VAL A 122 -22.83 -27.83 -14.38
N ALA A 123 -22.65 -28.12 -15.67
CA ALA A 123 -21.55 -27.55 -16.46
C ALA A 123 -21.61 -26.02 -16.55
N LEU A 124 -22.81 -25.44 -16.73
CA LEU A 124 -23.01 -23.98 -16.73
C LEU A 124 -22.80 -23.36 -15.34
N PHE A 125 -23.21 -24.02 -14.27
CA PHE A 125 -22.99 -23.57 -12.90
C PHE A 125 -21.50 -23.61 -12.53
N TYR A 126 -20.79 -24.66 -12.93
CA TYR A 126 -19.34 -24.74 -12.78
C TYR A 126 -18.65 -23.69 -13.64
N ALA A 127 -19.02 -23.53 -14.91
CA ALA A 127 -18.49 -22.48 -15.77
C ALA A 127 -18.75 -21.08 -15.20
N TRP A 128 -19.95 -20.79 -14.67
CA TRP A 128 -20.28 -19.51 -14.05
C TRP A 128 -19.45 -19.23 -12.80
N ASN A 129 -19.21 -20.22 -11.96
CA ASN A 129 -18.37 -20.07 -10.77
C ASN A 129 -16.87 -20.05 -11.08
N PHE A 130 -16.41 -20.70 -12.17
CA PHE A 130 -15.01 -20.70 -12.61
C PHE A 130 -14.63 -19.49 -13.48
N ILE A 131 -15.57 -18.91 -14.23
CA ILE A 131 -15.35 -17.74 -15.11
C ILE A 131 -15.49 -16.42 -14.34
N LYS A 132 -16.28 -16.39 -13.25
CA LYS A 132 -16.40 -15.22 -12.35
C LYS A 132 -15.05 -14.60 -11.94
N PRO A 133 -14.01 -15.37 -11.55
CA PRO A 133 -12.70 -14.81 -11.22
C PRO A 133 -11.85 -14.41 -12.45
N PHE A 134 -12.29 -14.68 -13.69
CA PHE A 134 -11.47 -14.48 -14.90
C PHE A 134 -11.99 -13.39 -15.88
N VAL A 135 -13.28 -13.02 -15.81
CA VAL A 135 -13.89 -12.02 -16.74
C VAL A 135 -14.11 -10.65 -16.08
N ILE A 136 -14.12 -10.59 -14.75
CA ILE A 136 -13.88 -9.36 -14.03
C ILE A 136 -12.47 -9.56 -13.49
N PRO A 137 -11.43 -8.91 -14.05
CA PRO A 137 -10.28 -8.62 -13.23
C PRO A 137 -10.87 -7.75 -12.12
N GLN A 138 -11.17 -8.36 -10.99
CA GLN A 138 -10.91 -7.63 -9.76
C GLN A 138 -9.44 -7.28 -9.93
N LEU A 139 -9.16 -6.00 -10.20
CA LEU A 139 -7.97 -5.37 -9.66
C LEU A 139 -8.05 -5.68 -8.16
N ASN A 140 -7.62 -6.88 -7.78
CA ASN A 140 -7.32 -7.21 -6.42
C ASN A 140 -6.09 -6.36 -6.19
N SER A 141 -6.35 -5.18 -5.65
CA SER A 141 -5.44 -4.34 -4.92
C SER A 141 -4.95 -5.09 -3.67
N SER A 142 -4.36 -6.27 -3.88
CA SER A 142 -3.56 -6.97 -2.88
C SER A 142 -2.10 -6.66 -3.18
N LEU A 143 -1.80 -5.36 -3.21
CA LEU A 143 -0.47 -4.80 -3.04
C LEU A 143 -0.59 -3.76 -1.92
N SER A 144 -1.05 -4.22 -0.75
CA SER A 144 -0.82 -3.49 0.48
C SER A 144 0.03 -4.37 1.38
N CYS A 145 0.91 -3.73 2.13
CA CYS A 145 1.74 -4.29 3.18
C CYS A 145 0.98 -5.01 4.31
N ASP A 146 -0.34 -5.21 4.20
CA ASP A 146 -1.22 -5.68 5.26
C ASP A 146 -1.09 -7.16 5.66
N VAL A 147 -0.57 -8.03 4.79
CA VAL A 147 -0.93 -9.47 4.88
C VAL A 147 0.22 -10.38 5.33
N GLN A 148 1.47 -9.91 5.35
CA GLN A 148 2.62 -10.71 5.78
C GLN A 148 3.69 -9.79 6.39
N PRO A 149 4.06 -9.93 7.67
CA PRO A 149 5.14 -9.16 8.32
C PRO A 149 6.56 -9.49 7.80
N ASN A 150 6.73 -9.93 6.55
CA ASN A 150 8.03 -10.39 6.08
C ASN A 150 8.21 -10.27 4.55
N LYS A 151 8.17 -9.02 4.07
CA LYS A 151 8.94 -8.55 2.89
C LYS A 151 9.09 -7.02 2.97
N ASP A 152 9.74 -6.55 4.04
CA ASP A 152 10.37 -5.23 4.30
C ASP A 152 9.66 -3.91 3.95
N CYS A 153 8.48 -3.92 3.33
CA CYS A 153 7.71 -2.75 2.91
C CYS A 153 8.57 -1.57 2.41
N PHE A 154 9.56 -1.95 1.60
CA PHE A 154 10.63 -1.10 1.14
C PHE A 154 10.85 -1.31 -0.35
N SER A 155 11.14 -0.24 -1.09
CA SER A 155 11.35 -0.31 -2.53
C SER A 155 12.36 0.74 -2.99
N TRP A 156 13.31 0.33 -3.82
CA TRP A 156 14.14 1.24 -4.62
C TRP A 156 13.44 1.63 -5.95
N GLY A 157 12.36 0.95 -6.31
CA GLY A 157 11.63 1.13 -7.56
C GLY A 157 11.02 -0.15 -8.13
N GLU A 158 11.29 -1.29 -7.50
CA GLU A 158 10.85 -2.62 -7.88
C GLU A 158 9.45 -3.01 -7.39
N ASP A 159 8.90 -2.28 -6.41
CA ASP A 159 7.59 -2.54 -5.80
C ASP A 159 6.74 -1.25 -5.69
N VAL A 160 5.41 -1.39 -5.72
CA VAL A 160 4.45 -0.31 -5.43
C VAL A 160 4.15 -0.30 -3.93
N LEU A 161 4.32 0.85 -3.28
CA LEU A 161 4.01 1.05 -1.87
C LEU A 161 2.79 1.96 -1.69
N LEU A 162 2.67 3.02 -2.50
CA LEU A 162 1.49 3.88 -2.51
C LEU A 162 0.39 3.27 -3.41
N SER A 163 -0.64 2.67 -2.82
CA SER A 163 -1.83 2.24 -3.56
C SER A 163 -2.56 3.45 -4.13
N ASP A 164 -2.83 3.44 -5.44
CA ASP A 164 -3.62 4.51 -6.07
C ASP A 164 -5.04 4.55 -5.48
N PHE A 165 -5.46 5.72 -5.01
CA PHE A 165 -6.84 5.96 -4.60
C PHE A 165 -7.76 5.69 -5.79
N LYS A 166 -8.65 4.71 -5.65
CA LYS A 166 -9.79 4.58 -6.58
C LYS A 166 -10.52 5.93 -6.56
N SER A 167 -10.62 6.58 -7.72
CA SER A 167 -11.42 7.79 -7.82
C SER A 167 -12.89 7.40 -7.69
N ASP A 168 -13.43 7.48 -6.47
CA ASP A 168 -14.88 7.40 -6.27
C ASP A 168 -15.59 8.65 -6.83
N SER A 169 -14.84 9.71 -7.15
CA SER A 169 -15.34 10.91 -7.84
C SER A 169 -14.94 10.92 -9.32
N GLN A 170 -15.91 11.11 -10.20
CA GLN A 170 -15.70 11.35 -11.64
C GLN A 170 -15.12 12.75 -11.94
N ASP A 171 -14.93 13.61 -10.93
CA ASP A 171 -14.66 15.04 -11.11
C ASP A 171 -13.18 15.46 -11.03
N ASP A 172 -12.26 14.58 -10.62
CA ASP A 172 -10.81 14.92 -10.61
C ASP A 172 -10.12 14.45 -11.90
N ASP A 173 -10.14 15.30 -12.93
CA ASP A 173 -9.56 15.01 -14.26
C ASP A 173 -8.11 14.49 -14.18
N TRP A 174 -7.30 15.03 -13.27
CA TRP A 174 -5.90 14.62 -13.10
C TRP A 174 -5.76 13.22 -12.47
N ARG A 175 -6.60 12.84 -11.49
CA ARG A 175 -6.58 11.49 -10.89
C ARG A 175 -7.03 10.44 -11.89
N ALA A 176 -8.09 10.75 -12.65
CA ALA A 176 -8.56 9.89 -13.73
C ALA A 176 -7.49 9.70 -14.83
N LYS A 177 -6.74 10.76 -15.17
CA LYS A 177 -5.61 10.69 -16.10
C LYS A 177 -4.50 9.77 -15.59
N CYS A 178 -4.24 9.80 -14.28
CA CYS A 178 -3.25 8.92 -13.66
C CYS A 178 -3.65 7.47 -13.57
N TYR A 179 -4.90 7.22 -13.19
CA TYR A 179 -5.46 5.89 -13.22
C TYR A 179 -5.41 5.29 -14.63
N ARG A 180 -5.77 6.05 -15.68
CA ARG A 180 -5.68 5.59 -17.07
C ARG A 180 -4.26 5.28 -17.54
N SER A 181 -3.26 5.91 -16.95
CA SER A 181 -1.84 5.77 -17.33
C SER A 181 -1.09 4.79 -16.43
N GLN A 182 -1.75 4.20 -15.42
CA GLN A 182 -1.13 3.35 -14.39
C GLN A 182 -0.35 2.15 -14.95
N SER A 183 -0.75 1.64 -16.12
CA SER A 183 -0.01 0.57 -16.80
C SER A 183 1.44 0.97 -17.11
N LEU A 184 1.72 2.23 -17.40
CA LEU A 184 3.08 2.73 -17.63
C LEU A 184 3.92 2.69 -16.34
N LYS A 185 3.34 3.08 -15.19
CA LYS A 185 3.99 2.98 -13.88
C LYS A 185 4.34 1.52 -13.56
N ILE A 186 3.39 0.60 -13.75
CA ILE A 186 3.58 -0.85 -13.52
C ILE A 186 4.65 -1.44 -14.47
N LEU A 187 4.68 -1.01 -15.72
CA LEU A 187 5.72 -1.42 -16.67
C LEU A 187 7.10 -0.86 -16.29
N GLY A 188 7.16 0.38 -15.78
CA GLY A 188 8.37 0.99 -15.24
C GLY A 188 8.93 0.15 -14.08
N ILE A 189 8.08 -0.17 -13.11
CA ILE A 189 8.41 -0.96 -11.92
C ILE A 189 8.85 -2.38 -12.29
N SER A 190 8.09 -3.09 -13.14
CA SER A 190 8.45 -4.45 -13.57
C SER A 190 9.74 -4.52 -14.40
N SER A 191 10.14 -3.39 -15.01
CA SER A 191 11.39 -3.25 -15.74
C SER A 191 12.55 -2.70 -14.89
N TYR A 192 12.34 -2.45 -13.59
CA TYR A 192 13.36 -1.94 -12.68
C TYR A 192 14.39 -3.02 -12.35
N ASN A 193 15.33 -3.27 -13.27
CA ASN A 193 16.44 -4.19 -13.07
C ASN A 193 17.62 -3.82 -14.00
N PRO A 194 18.84 -4.31 -13.71
CA PRO A 194 20.05 -3.92 -14.44
C PRO A 194 20.03 -4.14 -15.96
N THR A 195 19.24 -5.09 -16.46
CA THR A 195 19.18 -5.37 -17.90
C THR A 195 18.09 -4.58 -18.62
N THR A 196 17.13 -3.99 -17.90
CA THR A 196 16.00 -3.26 -18.48
C THR A 196 15.79 -1.85 -17.91
N PHE A 197 16.79 -1.26 -17.25
CA PHE A 197 16.69 0.11 -16.73
C PHE A 197 16.31 1.16 -17.78
N GLU A 198 16.81 1.08 -19.02
CA GLU A 198 16.38 2.03 -20.07
C GLU A 198 14.89 1.90 -20.40
N VAL A 199 14.34 0.68 -20.34
CA VAL A 199 12.90 0.43 -20.52
C VAL A 199 12.11 0.98 -19.33
N ALA A 200 12.62 0.80 -18.10
CA ALA A 200 12.01 1.36 -16.90
C ALA A 200 11.95 2.89 -16.98
N LYS A 201 13.06 3.53 -17.34
CA LYS A 201 13.18 4.98 -17.51
C LYS A 201 12.14 5.49 -18.50
N GLN A 202 12.08 4.91 -19.71
CA GLN A 202 11.14 5.34 -20.73
C GLN A 202 9.67 5.23 -20.27
N ASN A 203 9.32 4.15 -19.58
CA ASN A 203 7.96 3.96 -19.05
C ASN A 203 7.63 4.97 -17.95
N PHE A 204 8.56 5.22 -17.02
CA PHE A 204 8.37 6.25 -15.99
C PHE A 204 8.30 7.66 -16.58
N GLU A 205 9.14 8.02 -17.56
CA GLU A 205 9.06 9.31 -18.26
C GLU A 205 7.69 9.51 -18.92
N ASN A 206 7.21 8.49 -19.64
CA ASN A 206 5.89 8.51 -20.26
C ASN A 206 4.76 8.62 -19.23
N TYR A 207 4.86 7.92 -18.11
CA TYR A 207 3.89 7.99 -17.03
C TYR A 207 3.83 9.40 -16.41
N ILE A 208 4.99 9.95 -16.06
CA ILE A 208 5.14 11.24 -15.40
C ILE A 208 4.69 12.41 -16.27
N GLN A 209 4.80 12.32 -17.60
CA GLN A 209 4.18 13.30 -18.50
C GLN A 209 2.66 13.36 -18.34
N GLN A 210 2.02 12.24 -18.00
CA GLN A 210 0.60 12.19 -17.70
C GLN A 210 0.30 12.54 -16.24
N CYS A 211 1.22 12.20 -15.34
CA CYS A 211 1.09 12.25 -13.88
C CYS A 211 2.25 12.95 -13.21
N PRO A 212 2.39 14.26 -13.40
CA PRO A 212 3.55 14.99 -12.88
C PRO A 212 3.64 14.99 -11.35
N ASN A 213 2.53 14.77 -10.64
CA ASN A 213 2.47 14.88 -9.18
C ASN A 213 2.52 13.53 -8.43
N ASP A 214 2.73 12.41 -9.13
CA ASP A 214 3.01 11.12 -8.48
C ASP A 214 4.45 11.10 -7.98
N SER A 215 4.62 11.22 -6.66
CA SER A 215 5.92 11.27 -6.00
C SER A 215 6.67 9.95 -6.01
N GLU A 216 5.98 8.82 -5.89
CA GLU A 216 6.61 7.49 -5.92
C GLU A 216 7.21 7.23 -7.30
N ALA A 217 6.42 7.43 -8.37
CA ALA A 217 6.91 7.27 -9.72
C ALA A 217 8.02 8.26 -10.07
N ARG A 218 7.98 9.49 -9.52
CA ARG A 218 9.05 10.49 -9.70
C ARG A 218 10.35 10.04 -9.04
N ILE A 219 10.28 9.52 -7.82
CA ILE A 219 11.44 8.96 -7.11
C ILE A 219 12.02 7.80 -7.92
N TYR A 220 11.17 6.87 -8.39
CA TYR A 220 11.63 5.72 -9.16
C TYR A 220 12.23 6.10 -10.50
N LEU A 221 11.68 7.11 -11.21
CA LEU A 221 12.30 7.68 -12.40
C LEU A 221 13.72 8.18 -12.10
N ASN A 222 13.87 8.99 -11.06
CA ASN A 222 15.16 9.52 -10.65
C ASN A 222 16.13 8.41 -10.22
N ASN A 223 15.64 7.34 -9.59
CA ASN A 223 16.43 6.18 -9.19
C ASN A 223 16.98 5.42 -10.40
N VAL A 224 16.15 5.17 -11.41
CA VAL A 224 16.60 4.53 -12.66
C VAL A 224 17.67 5.40 -13.35
N ILE A 225 17.48 6.72 -13.38
CA ILE A 225 18.49 7.65 -13.93
C ILE A 225 19.80 7.56 -13.13
N ALA A 226 19.73 7.43 -11.80
CA ALA A 226 20.88 7.26 -10.94
C ALA A 226 21.59 5.91 -11.15
N GLU A 227 20.83 4.82 -11.32
CA GLU A 227 21.39 3.49 -11.62
C GLU A 227 22.09 3.47 -13.00
N LEU A 228 21.50 4.08 -14.03
CA LEU A 228 22.11 4.20 -15.36
C LEU A 228 23.41 5.04 -15.35
N ALA A 229 23.48 6.05 -14.49
CA ALA A 229 24.71 6.85 -14.30
C ALA A 229 25.81 6.06 -13.55
N GLY A 230 25.42 5.04 -12.78
CA GLY A 230 26.33 4.19 -12.00
C GLY A 230 26.81 4.82 -10.69
N ASN A 231 27.17 3.97 -9.73
CA ASN A 231 27.70 4.33 -8.41
C ASN A 231 26.87 5.40 -7.64
N PRO A 232 25.55 5.23 -7.48
CA PRO A 232 24.72 6.22 -6.79
C PRO A 232 25.03 6.30 -5.28
N ILE A 233 24.65 7.42 -4.66
CA ILE A 233 24.54 7.56 -3.20
C ILE A 233 23.13 7.14 -2.81
N ARG A 234 23.02 6.19 -1.88
CA ARG A 234 21.73 5.61 -1.48
C ARG A 234 21.30 6.13 -0.12
N VAL A 235 20.11 6.71 -0.08
CA VAL A 235 19.42 7.12 1.16
C VAL A 235 18.05 6.45 1.19
N ALA A 236 17.43 6.38 2.36
CA ALA A 236 16.04 5.94 2.48
C ALA A 236 15.15 7.08 2.97
N VAL A 237 13.89 7.07 2.58
CA VAL A 237 12.82 7.88 3.16
C VAL A 237 11.83 6.95 3.84
N SER A 238 11.54 7.21 5.13
CA SER A 238 10.60 6.43 5.92
C SER A 238 9.36 7.25 6.24
N VAL A 239 8.20 6.73 5.81
CA VAL A 239 6.89 7.41 5.85
C VAL A 239 5.78 6.43 6.25
N PRO A 240 4.68 6.89 6.87
CA PRO A 240 3.65 6.00 7.40
C PRO A 240 2.61 5.64 6.33
N ILE A 241 2.98 4.92 5.27
CA ILE A 241 2.08 4.64 4.14
C ILE A 241 0.89 3.79 4.57
N SER A 242 1.14 2.73 5.33
CA SER A 242 0.11 1.79 5.79
C SER A 242 -0.75 2.32 6.92
N ARG A 243 -0.51 3.55 7.41
CA ARG A 243 -1.30 4.17 8.46
C ARG A 243 -2.68 4.58 7.91
N TYR A 244 -3.69 3.79 8.21
CA TYR A 244 -5.05 4.09 7.77
C TYR A 244 -5.70 5.17 8.67
N PRO A 245 -6.49 6.11 8.11
CA PRO A 245 -6.71 6.40 6.68
C PRO A 245 -5.74 7.47 6.11
N PHE A 246 -5.02 8.21 6.95
CA PHE A 246 -4.32 9.44 6.52
C PHE A 246 -2.84 9.29 6.14
N GLY A 247 -2.24 8.16 6.48
CA GLY A 247 -0.84 7.85 6.24
C GLY A 247 -0.40 8.05 4.80
N ALA A 248 -1.22 7.62 3.86
CA ALA A 248 -0.94 7.79 2.43
C ALA A 248 -0.87 9.27 2.01
N PHE A 249 -1.68 10.17 2.58
CA PHE A 249 -1.64 11.60 2.25
C PHE A 249 -0.38 12.26 2.83
N GLU A 250 -0.08 12.00 4.11
CA GLU A 250 1.12 12.48 4.79
C GLU A 250 2.40 11.99 4.08
N SER A 251 2.39 10.72 3.67
CA SER A 251 3.46 10.09 2.90
C SER A 251 3.63 10.77 1.54
N GLN A 252 2.55 11.06 0.81
CA GLN A 252 2.62 11.74 -0.48
C GLN A 252 3.26 13.12 -0.37
N ASP A 253 2.89 13.93 0.63
CA ASP A 253 3.45 15.27 0.79
C ASP A 253 4.96 15.22 1.10
N THR A 254 5.35 14.32 2.00
CA THR A 254 6.77 14.09 2.30
C THR A 254 7.53 13.61 1.07
N LEU A 255 6.99 12.62 0.35
CA LEU A 255 7.62 12.04 -0.83
C LEU A 255 7.68 13.04 -2.00
N ARG A 256 6.73 13.97 -2.14
CA ARG A 256 6.81 15.06 -3.14
C ARG A 256 8.01 15.95 -2.88
N GLY A 257 8.22 16.34 -1.62
CA GLY A 257 9.40 17.13 -1.22
C GLY A 257 10.71 16.39 -1.50
N VAL A 258 10.77 15.11 -1.12
CA VAL A 258 11.95 14.26 -1.37
C VAL A 258 12.20 14.08 -2.87
N ALA A 259 11.17 13.81 -3.67
CA ALA A 259 11.28 13.65 -5.12
C ALA A 259 11.82 14.92 -5.80
N PHE A 260 11.37 16.09 -5.33
CA PHE A 260 11.82 17.38 -5.83
C PHE A 260 13.29 17.65 -5.48
N ALA A 261 13.68 17.45 -4.22
CA ALA A 261 15.06 17.61 -3.80
C ALA A 261 16.00 16.64 -4.52
N GLN A 262 15.60 15.37 -4.66
CA GLN A 262 16.35 14.37 -5.42
C GLN A 262 16.57 14.80 -6.87
N TYR A 263 15.50 15.28 -7.54
CA TYR A 263 15.59 15.78 -8.90
C TYR A 263 16.60 16.93 -8.99
N GLN A 264 16.47 17.96 -8.14
CA GLN A 264 17.38 19.11 -8.14
C GLN A 264 18.85 18.71 -7.92
N ILE A 265 19.12 17.83 -6.95
CA ILE A 265 20.47 17.33 -6.67
C ILE A 265 21.02 16.56 -7.88
N ASN A 266 20.21 15.69 -8.48
CA ASN A 266 20.65 14.85 -9.60
C ASN A 266 20.89 15.64 -10.89
N GLU A 267 20.09 16.68 -11.14
CA GLU A 267 20.30 17.61 -12.25
C GLU A 267 21.54 18.48 -12.05
N ALA A 268 21.86 18.84 -10.79
CA ALA A 268 23.07 19.56 -10.41
C ALA A 268 24.34 18.66 -10.37
N ASN A 269 24.39 17.61 -11.19
CA ASN A 269 25.47 16.62 -11.27
C ASN A 269 25.68 15.76 -10.00
N GLY A 270 24.69 15.72 -9.10
CA GLY A 270 24.75 14.92 -7.88
C GLY A 270 25.75 15.44 -6.84
N ILE A 271 26.02 14.62 -5.82
CA ILE A 271 26.95 14.95 -4.74
C ILE A 271 28.31 14.35 -5.09
N GLY A 272 29.29 15.21 -5.38
CA GLY A 272 30.62 14.76 -5.82
C GLY A 272 30.59 13.95 -7.13
N GLY A 273 29.65 14.27 -8.04
CA GLY A 273 29.45 13.54 -9.29
C GLY A 273 28.61 12.27 -9.18
N ARG A 274 28.13 11.92 -7.97
CA ARG A 274 27.29 10.73 -7.75
C ARG A 274 25.83 11.15 -7.56
N LYS A 275 24.94 10.58 -8.37
CA LYS A 275 23.50 10.83 -8.26
C LYS A 275 22.93 10.19 -6.99
N LEU A 276 21.93 10.85 -6.40
CA LEU A 276 21.13 10.40 -5.27
C LEU A 276 20.07 9.39 -5.72
N LEU A 277 19.99 8.27 -5.02
CA LEU A 277 19.00 7.23 -5.18
C LEU A 277 18.28 7.06 -3.83
N VAL A 278 16.95 7.12 -3.87
CA VAL A 278 16.10 7.18 -2.67
C VAL A 278 15.23 5.92 -2.61
N GLY A 279 15.39 5.12 -1.55
CA GLY A 279 14.49 4.00 -1.25
C GLY A 279 13.33 4.46 -0.39
N ILE A 280 12.12 3.99 -0.66
CA ILE A 280 10.94 4.33 0.13
C ILE A 280 10.66 3.19 1.10
N ALA A 281 10.48 3.50 2.38
CA ALA A 281 10.11 2.57 3.43
C ALA A 281 8.76 2.98 4.04
N ASP A 282 7.83 2.05 4.14
CA ASP A 282 6.64 2.21 4.97
C ASP A 282 6.95 1.80 6.41
N ASP A 283 6.88 2.73 7.35
CA ASP A 283 7.13 2.41 8.76
C ASP A 283 5.94 1.78 9.49
N GLY A 284 4.83 1.55 8.77
CA GLY A 284 3.71 0.76 9.27
C GLY A 284 3.02 1.37 10.48
N TYR A 285 3.25 2.64 10.80
CA TYR A 285 2.78 3.30 12.01
C TYR A 285 1.25 3.43 12.08
N ARG A 286 0.58 2.33 12.43
CA ARG A 286 -0.86 2.22 12.66
C ARG A 286 -1.10 2.32 14.15
N GLU A 287 -1.92 3.25 14.61
CA GLU A 287 -2.36 3.34 16.02
C GLU A 287 -1.23 3.15 17.06
N PHE A 288 -0.03 3.70 16.81
CA PHE A 288 1.16 3.52 17.66
C PHE A 288 1.73 2.10 17.69
N ASP A 289 1.70 1.35 16.59
CA ASP A 289 2.50 0.14 16.43
C ASP A 289 3.98 0.48 16.40
N LYS A 290 4.57 0.57 17.60
CA LYS A 290 5.99 0.84 17.78
C LYS A 290 6.85 -0.27 17.19
N VAL A 291 6.34 -1.51 17.14
CA VAL A 291 7.10 -2.66 16.65
C VAL A 291 7.40 -2.50 15.17
N ALA A 292 6.40 -2.14 14.35
CA ALA A 292 6.60 -1.90 12.92
C ALA A 292 7.64 -0.80 12.64
N VAL A 293 7.61 0.27 13.44
CA VAL A 293 8.56 1.40 13.33
C VAL A 293 9.98 0.97 13.74
N GLU A 294 10.12 0.21 14.83
CA GLU A 294 11.40 -0.35 15.30
C GLU A 294 12.01 -1.31 14.27
N GLU A 295 11.18 -2.20 13.72
CA GLU A 295 11.60 -3.17 12.69
C GLU A 295 12.06 -2.47 11.41
N THR A 296 11.34 -1.44 10.97
CA THR A 296 11.72 -0.61 9.82
C THR A 296 13.06 0.09 10.07
N ALA A 297 13.24 0.73 11.22
CA ALA A 297 14.50 1.39 11.54
C ALA A 297 15.67 0.41 11.62
N LYS A 298 15.45 -0.79 12.18
CA LYS A 298 16.45 -1.84 12.21
C LYS A 298 16.82 -2.32 10.80
N PHE A 299 15.82 -2.56 9.95
CA PHE A 299 16.03 -2.93 8.55
C PHE A 299 16.89 -1.88 7.82
N LEU A 300 16.56 -0.60 7.98
CA LEU A 300 17.31 0.50 7.36
C LEU A 300 18.75 0.60 7.90
N ALA A 301 18.95 0.43 9.20
CA ALA A 301 20.26 0.46 9.86
C ALA A 301 21.17 -0.75 9.50
N ASP A 302 20.56 -1.92 9.29
CA ASP A 302 21.27 -3.14 8.90
C ASP A 302 21.70 -3.10 7.41
N ASN A 303 20.97 -2.37 6.56
CA ASN A 303 21.30 -2.19 5.16
C ASN A 303 22.48 -1.21 4.95
N LYS A 304 23.69 -1.77 4.84
CA LYS A 304 24.95 -1.01 4.68
C LYS A 304 25.07 -0.17 3.40
N SER A 305 24.15 -0.31 2.45
CA SER A 305 24.13 0.56 1.27
C SER A 305 23.52 1.92 1.57
N ILE A 306 22.68 2.03 2.61
CA ILE A 306 22.00 3.26 3.01
C ILE A 306 22.95 4.11 3.86
N VAL A 307 23.24 5.33 3.40
CA VAL A 307 24.16 6.25 4.11
C VAL A 307 23.43 7.24 5.03
N GLY A 308 22.11 7.29 4.96
CA GLY A 308 21.28 8.15 5.80
C GLY A 308 19.78 7.95 5.55
N VAL A 309 18.98 8.38 6.51
CA VAL A 309 17.52 8.25 6.50
C VAL A 309 16.87 9.63 6.54
N ILE A 310 15.89 9.84 5.68
CA ILE A 310 14.95 10.96 5.71
C ILE A 310 13.69 10.43 6.40
N GLY A 311 13.29 11.07 7.49
CA GLY A 311 12.30 10.55 8.41
C GLY A 311 12.96 9.86 9.62
N HIS A 312 12.20 9.21 10.49
CA HIS A 312 10.75 9.08 10.45
C HIS A 312 10.06 10.46 10.58
N VAL A 313 8.82 10.58 10.12
CA VAL A 313 8.18 11.89 9.98
C VAL A 313 7.71 12.44 11.33
N SER A 314 7.00 11.65 12.14
CA SER A 314 6.36 12.14 13.36
C SER A 314 7.28 12.15 14.59
N SER A 315 6.99 13.02 15.55
CA SER A 315 7.72 13.05 16.83
C SER A 315 7.72 11.72 17.60
N PRO A 316 6.59 10.97 17.70
CA PRO A 316 6.59 9.63 18.27
C PRO A 316 7.49 8.64 17.52
N THR A 317 7.42 8.59 16.18
CA THR A 317 8.20 7.64 15.38
C THR A 317 9.70 7.92 15.45
N VAL A 318 10.10 9.19 15.51
CA VAL A 318 11.52 9.54 15.69
C VAL A 318 12.00 9.17 17.10
N ALA A 319 11.17 9.33 18.14
CA ALA A 319 11.53 8.91 19.50
C ALA A 319 11.71 7.39 19.64
N VAL A 320 10.99 6.61 18.83
CA VAL A 320 11.14 5.14 18.78
C VAL A 320 12.45 4.72 18.08
N THR A 321 12.97 5.53 17.16
CA THR A 321 14.03 5.10 16.24
C THR A 321 15.39 5.72 16.53
N GLU A 322 15.46 6.74 17.39
CA GLU A 322 16.69 7.45 17.75
C GLU A 322 17.79 6.51 18.27
N GLU A 323 17.47 5.61 19.20
CA GLU A 323 18.46 4.70 19.78
C GLU A 323 19.03 3.72 18.74
N THR A 324 18.18 3.23 17.81
CA THR A 324 18.59 2.32 16.73
C THR A 324 19.58 3.01 15.80
N TYR A 325 19.30 4.25 15.40
CA TYR A 325 20.15 5.00 14.50
C TYR A 325 21.45 5.48 15.15
N GLU A 326 21.41 5.89 16.42
CA GLU A 326 22.61 6.23 17.19
C GLU A 326 23.56 5.03 17.34
N LYS A 327 23.03 3.86 17.73
CA LYS A 327 23.86 2.65 17.89
C LYS A 327 24.45 2.15 16.58
N SER A 328 23.74 2.34 15.47
CA SER A 328 24.19 1.91 14.14
C SER A 328 25.05 2.96 13.42
N GLY A 329 25.09 4.19 13.94
CA GLY A 329 25.86 5.29 13.36
C GLY A 329 25.29 5.84 12.05
N ILE A 330 24.00 5.62 11.79
CA ILE A 330 23.31 6.16 10.62
C ILE A 330 22.69 7.51 10.97
N VAL A 331 22.91 8.51 10.13
CA VAL A 331 22.31 9.84 10.32
C VAL A 331 20.87 9.81 9.84
N ALA A 332 19.96 10.32 10.65
CA ALA A 332 18.56 10.50 10.29
C ALA A 332 18.14 11.96 10.39
N ILE A 333 17.31 12.43 9.46
CA ILE A 333 16.75 13.78 9.47
C ILE A 333 15.23 13.73 9.35
N SER A 334 14.53 14.14 10.40
CA SER A 334 13.07 14.19 10.40
C SER A 334 12.56 15.48 9.77
N PRO A 335 11.68 15.41 8.75
CA PRO A 335 11.17 16.60 8.09
C PRO A 335 10.07 17.32 8.87
N THR A 336 9.38 16.65 9.81
CA THR A 336 8.18 17.18 10.47
C THR A 336 8.14 17.03 12.00
N SER A 337 9.12 16.35 12.62
CA SER A 337 9.18 16.24 14.09
C SER A 337 9.59 17.56 14.75
N THR A 338 8.74 18.06 15.66
CA THR A 338 8.92 19.34 16.37
C THR A 338 9.17 19.16 17.87
N ALA A 339 8.88 17.99 18.45
CA ALA A 339 8.99 17.75 19.88
C ALA A 339 10.38 18.11 20.41
N VAL A 340 10.43 18.87 21.49
CA VAL A 340 11.65 19.10 22.27
C VAL A 340 11.88 17.85 23.13
N ARG A 341 13.00 17.17 22.90
CA ARG A 341 13.47 16.07 23.76
C ARG A 341 14.52 16.61 24.71
N GLN A 342 14.52 16.13 25.95
CA GLN A 342 15.57 16.44 26.91
C GLN A 342 16.86 15.73 26.49
N SER A 343 17.52 16.33 25.52
CA SER A 343 18.72 15.80 24.90
C SER A 343 19.59 16.96 24.43
N SER A 344 20.15 17.64 25.40
CA SER A 344 21.51 18.15 25.42
C SER A 344 21.57 19.06 26.64
N SER A 345 22.57 18.87 27.48
CA SER A 345 22.98 19.88 28.46
C SER A 345 23.43 21.20 27.79
N ASP A 346 23.40 21.25 26.45
CA ASP A 346 23.75 22.37 25.61
C ASP A 346 22.52 22.79 24.80
N GLU A 347 21.84 23.88 25.20
CA GLU A 347 20.70 24.50 24.48
C GLU A 347 20.98 24.87 23.00
N LYS A 348 22.18 24.55 22.48
CA LYS A 348 22.68 24.84 21.13
C LYS A 348 22.94 23.59 20.28
N SER A 349 22.48 22.41 20.69
CA SER A 349 22.62 21.22 19.84
C SER A 349 21.64 21.26 18.68
N ASP A 350 22.15 21.20 17.45
CA ASP A 350 21.34 21.02 16.22
C ASP A 350 20.70 19.63 16.14
N THR A 351 20.98 18.75 17.11
CA THR A 351 20.51 17.36 17.15
C THR A 351 19.36 17.19 18.15
N ILE A 352 18.38 16.37 17.78
CA ILE A 352 17.22 16.05 18.63
C ILE A 352 17.60 15.03 19.70
N SER A 353 18.65 14.24 19.46
CA SER A 353 19.04 13.09 20.29
C SER A 353 20.47 13.21 20.84
N PRO A 354 20.81 12.53 21.96
CA PRO A 354 22.03 12.81 22.71
C PRO A 354 23.28 12.35 21.98
N GLY A 355 23.15 11.30 21.18
CA GLY A 355 24.23 10.73 20.38
C GLY A 355 24.57 11.53 19.13
N GLY A 356 23.77 12.56 18.78
CA GLY A 356 24.11 13.49 17.71
C GLY A 356 23.85 12.99 16.28
N TYR A 357 23.06 11.92 16.11
CA TYR A 357 22.75 11.33 14.81
C TYR A 357 21.39 11.73 14.25
N ILE A 358 20.54 12.36 15.06
CA ILE A 358 19.16 12.69 14.69
C ILE A 358 19.00 14.20 14.54
N PHE A 359 18.61 14.64 13.34
CA PHE A 359 18.39 16.04 12.98
C PHE A 359 16.92 16.29 12.61
N ARG A 360 16.53 17.55 12.50
CA ARG A 360 15.23 17.96 11.93
C ARG A 360 15.38 19.18 11.04
N THR A 361 14.44 19.34 10.12
CA THR A 361 14.27 20.59 9.36
C THR A 361 13.24 21.53 9.97
N SER A 362 12.25 21.00 10.70
CA SER A 362 11.22 21.82 11.34
C SER A 362 11.76 22.58 12.55
N PRO A 363 11.28 23.81 12.81
CA PRO A 363 11.42 24.46 14.12
C PRO A 363 10.87 23.56 15.23
N ASN A 364 11.40 23.72 16.43
CA ASN A 364 10.95 22.95 17.59
C ASN A 364 9.69 23.56 18.22
N ASP A 365 9.01 22.77 19.05
CA ASP A 365 7.79 23.20 19.76
C ASP A 365 8.04 24.43 20.63
N GLN A 366 9.26 24.62 21.16
CA GLN A 366 9.61 25.81 21.94
C GLN A 366 9.44 27.10 21.13
N VAL A 367 9.89 27.12 19.87
CA VAL A 367 9.76 28.29 18.99
C VAL A 367 8.27 28.61 18.75
N ALA A 368 7.49 27.63 18.30
CA ALA A 368 6.08 27.83 17.98
C ALA A 368 5.24 28.19 19.21
N ALA A 369 5.43 27.46 20.32
CA ALA A 369 4.69 27.66 21.55
C ALA A 369 5.03 29.01 22.22
N SER A 370 6.30 29.45 22.19
CA SER A 370 6.71 30.74 22.74
C SER A 370 6.06 31.91 21.99
N LEU A 371 6.07 31.85 20.65
CA LEU A 371 5.43 32.87 19.81
C LEU A 371 3.93 32.94 20.09
N LEU A 372 3.27 31.78 20.21
CA LEU A 372 1.83 31.71 20.48
C LEU A 372 1.47 32.23 21.87
N ALA A 373 2.26 31.87 22.90
CA ALA A 373 2.08 32.32 24.26
C ALA A 373 2.26 33.83 24.39
N LYS A 374 3.32 34.38 23.78
CA LYS A 374 3.55 35.83 23.71
C LYS A 374 2.41 36.55 23.01
N LYS A 375 1.98 36.05 21.84
CA LYS A 375 0.86 36.65 21.10
C LYS A 375 -0.43 36.64 21.91
N TRP A 376 -0.68 35.58 22.68
CA TRP A 376 -1.81 35.51 23.60
C TRP A 376 -1.72 36.57 24.70
N ALA A 377 -0.57 36.67 25.38
CA ALA A 377 -0.35 37.65 26.45
C ALA A 377 -0.44 39.10 25.93
N ASP A 378 0.09 39.40 24.74
CA ASP A 378 0.01 40.73 24.12
C ASP A 378 -1.43 41.16 23.84
N LEU A 379 -2.28 40.22 23.39
CA LEU A 379 -3.66 40.50 23.00
C LEU A 379 -4.64 40.47 24.17
N TYR A 380 -4.41 39.58 25.14
CA TYR A 380 -5.38 39.25 26.18
C TYR A 380 -4.84 39.44 27.60
N GLY A 381 -3.57 39.80 27.81
CA GLY A 381 -3.01 40.07 29.14
C GLY A 381 -3.16 38.90 30.10
N ASP A 382 -3.78 39.15 31.26
CA ASP A 382 -3.96 38.18 32.34
C ASP A 382 -5.12 37.19 32.12
N LYS A 383 -5.80 37.26 30.97
CA LYS A 383 -6.93 36.38 30.66
C LYS A 383 -6.46 34.94 30.52
N GLY A 384 -7.25 34.05 31.09
CA GLY A 384 -6.98 32.64 31.16
C GLY A 384 -7.27 31.91 29.85
N ILE A 385 -6.37 31.01 29.49
CA ILE A 385 -6.54 30.07 28.38
C ILE A 385 -6.69 28.64 28.93
N ALA A 386 -7.60 27.87 28.36
CA ALA A 386 -7.68 26.44 28.63
C ALA A 386 -6.95 25.66 27.53
N ILE A 387 -6.34 24.53 27.88
CA ILE A 387 -5.56 23.70 26.97
C ILE A 387 -6.21 22.32 26.85
N VAL A 388 -6.58 21.95 25.63
CA VAL A 388 -6.99 20.59 25.27
C VAL A 388 -5.79 19.92 24.62
N HIS A 389 -5.38 18.78 25.14
CA HIS A 389 -4.18 18.09 24.65
C HIS A 389 -4.30 16.58 24.82
N ASN A 390 -3.47 15.81 24.13
CA ASN A 390 -3.23 14.40 24.43
C ASN A 390 -1.99 14.26 25.33
N ALA A 391 -2.14 13.75 26.56
CA ALA A 391 -1.03 13.62 27.50
C ALA A 391 -0.09 12.42 27.24
N GLU A 392 -0.56 11.43 26.48
CA GLU A 392 0.22 10.21 26.16
C GLU A 392 1.08 10.40 24.89
N GLU A 393 0.88 11.53 24.18
CA GLU A 393 1.56 11.83 22.93
C GLU A 393 2.70 12.83 23.09
N ILE A 394 3.90 12.44 22.64
CA ILE A 394 5.14 13.19 22.90
C ILE A 394 5.11 14.62 22.34
N TYR A 395 4.58 14.81 21.12
CA TYR A 395 4.41 16.13 20.51
C TYR A 395 3.45 16.99 21.34
N SER A 396 2.26 16.47 21.60
CA SER A 396 1.22 17.21 22.30
C SER A 396 1.65 17.61 23.71
N LYS A 397 2.37 16.72 24.40
CA LYS A 397 3.01 17.02 25.69
C LYS A 397 4.08 18.10 25.57
N SER A 398 5.00 17.98 24.60
CA SER A 398 6.09 18.93 24.43
C SER A 398 5.59 20.34 24.10
N PHE A 399 4.65 20.48 23.15
CA PHE A 399 4.04 21.77 22.83
C PHE A 399 3.33 22.39 24.05
N ARG A 400 2.55 21.59 24.79
CA ARG A 400 1.86 22.06 26.00
C ARG A 400 2.85 22.58 27.04
N GLU A 401 3.91 21.84 27.32
CA GLU A 401 4.90 22.20 28.34
C GLU A 401 5.62 23.50 27.97
N ASN A 402 6.06 23.63 26.72
CA ASN A 402 6.69 24.85 26.22
C ASN A 402 5.73 26.06 26.23
N PHE A 403 4.45 25.84 25.90
CA PHE A 403 3.44 26.90 25.96
C PHE A 403 3.17 27.35 27.39
N LEU A 404 3.03 26.41 28.33
CA LEU A 404 2.80 26.69 29.75
C LEU A 404 3.95 27.49 30.36
N GLU A 405 5.20 27.10 30.05
CA GLU A 405 6.39 27.80 30.50
C GLU A 405 6.46 29.22 29.93
N SER A 406 6.29 29.35 28.61
CA SER A 406 6.33 30.65 27.93
C SER A 406 5.23 31.59 28.40
N LEU A 407 3.99 31.10 28.52
CA LEU A 407 2.86 31.90 28.95
C LEU A 407 3.03 32.41 30.38
N LYS A 408 3.60 31.58 31.26
CA LYS A 408 3.93 32.00 32.63
C LYS A 408 4.95 33.13 32.64
N ASN A 409 5.97 33.08 31.78
CA ASN A 409 6.99 34.12 31.67
C ASN A 409 6.41 35.44 31.13
N GLU A 410 5.39 35.36 30.29
CA GLU A 410 4.64 36.51 29.76
C GLU A 410 3.54 37.02 30.71
N GLY A 411 3.39 36.42 31.90
CA GLY A 411 2.40 36.82 32.92
C GLY A 411 0.96 36.36 32.66
N GLY A 412 0.77 35.46 31.69
CA GLY A 412 -0.53 34.87 31.38
C GLY A 412 -0.95 33.77 32.36
N SER A 413 -2.20 33.31 32.23
CA SER A 413 -2.80 32.32 33.13
C SER A 413 -3.40 31.13 32.37
N VAL A 414 -3.29 29.93 32.93
CA VAL A 414 -3.98 28.73 32.42
C VAL A 414 -5.13 28.33 33.34
N ILE A 415 -6.27 28.00 32.75
CA ILE A 415 -7.49 27.64 33.48
C ILE A 415 -7.40 26.23 34.05
N ASN A 416 -6.90 25.28 33.25
CA ASN A 416 -6.87 23.86 33.61
C ASN A 416 -5.44 23.36 33.91
N LYS A 417 -4.96 23.59 35.14
CA LYS A 417 -3.59 23.27 35.56
C LYS A 417 -3.54 22.01 36.44
N ASP A 418 -3.03 20.90 35.90
CA ASP A 418 -2.52 19.68 36.59
C ASP A 418 -3.08 19.31 37.99
N SER A 419 -4.37 19.51 38.26
CA SER A 419 -5.11 18.84 39.32
C SER A 419 -5.62 17.49 38.77
N PRO A 420 -5.88 16.47 39.60
CA PRO A 420 -6.60 15.27 39.18
C PRO A 420 -7.95 15.56 38.48
N GLU A 421 -8.52 16.76 38.72
CA GLU A 421 -9.70 17.29 38.04
C GLU A 421 -9.43 17.87 36.65
N ASP A 422 -8.18 18.23 36.31
CA ASP A 422 -7.73 18.81 35.04
C ASP A 422 -7.54 17.77 33.92
N ASN A 423 -7.59 16.48 34.27
CA ASN A 423 -7.64 15.39 33.30
C ASN A 423 -8.84 15.49 32.35
N ARG A 424 -9.84 16.36 32.60
CA ARG A 424 -11.03 16.53 31.74
C ARG A 424 -10.73 17.10 30.35
N CYS A 425 -9.57 17.74 30.19
CA CYS A 425 -9.10 18.28 28.92
C CYS A 425 -7.96 17.45 28.30
N ASP A 426 -7.62 16.31 28.90
CA ASP A 426 -6.69 15.33 28.34
C ASP A 426 -7.43 14.33 27.47
N ILE A 427 -7.35 14.49 26.16
CA ILE A 427 -8.10 13.67 25.20
C ILE A 427 -7.53 12.26 25.04
N SER A 428 -6.40 11.94 25.69
CA SER A 428 -5.93 10.55 25.79
C SER A 428 -6.91 9.66 26.56
N LYS A 429 -7.71 10.25 27.48
CA LYS A 429 -8.63 9.49 28.33
C LYS A 429 -9.92 9.19 27.58
N ALA A 430 -10.27 7.90 27.50
CA ALA A 430 -11.45 7.40 26.79
C ALA A 430 -12.76 8.11 27.21
N VAL A 431 -12.90 8.48 28.49
CA VAL A 431 -14.06 9.22 29.01
C VAL A 431 -14.22 10.58 28.30
N ASN A 432 -13.12 11.26 28.00
CA ASN A 432 -13.15 12.58 27.36
C ASN A 432 -13.47 12.47 25.88
N LYS A 433 -13.03 11.38 25.22
CA LYS A 433 -13.41 11.05 23.84
C LYS A 433 -14.91 10.81 23.72
N GLN A 434 -15.52 10.16 24.71
CA GLN A 434 -16.97 9.88 24.76
C GLN A 434 -17.81 11.09 25.21
N GLN A 435 -17.22 12.00 25.98
CA GLN A 435 -17.87 13.21 26.49
C GLN A 435 -17.13 14.46 25.99
N PRO A 436 -17.29 14.86 24.71
CA PRO A 436 -16.54 15.96 24.13
C PRO A 436 -16.82 17.32 24.77
N ASN A 437 -17.89 17.44 25.55
CA ASN A 437 -18.20 18.66 26.30
C ASN A 437 -17.53 18.71 27.68
N LEU A 438 -16.90 17.64 28.17
CA LEU A 438 -16.42 17.56 29.55
C LEU A 438 -15.39 18.65 29.89
N CYS A 439 -14.41 18.85 29.01
CA CYS A 439 -13.44 19.94 29.14
C CYS A 439 -14.12 21.31 29.15
N LEU A 440 -15.10 21.51 28.26
CA LEU A 440 -15.78 22.80 28.10
C LEU A 440 -16.69 23.12 29.28
N ASP A 441 -17.40 22.13 29.79
CA ASP A 441 -18.26 22.27 30.97
C ASP A 441 -17.43 22.54 32.23
N TYR A 442 -16.17 22.10 32.26
CA TYR A 442 -15.20 22.52 33.27
C TYR A 442 -14.78 23.99 33.06
N ILE A 443 -14.41 24.39 31.84
CA ILE A 443 -13.97 25.75 31.51
C ILE A 443 -15.06 26.79 31.84
N LYS A 444 -16.34 26.48 31.59
CA LYS A 444 -17.49 27.36 31.91
C LYS A 444 -17.60 27.70 33.41
N ARG A 445 -16.97 26.95 34.31
CA ARG A 445 -16.94 27.25 35.75
C ARG A 445 -16.04 28.44 36.10
N PHE A 446 -15.23 28.91 35.15
CA PHE A 446 -14.30 30.02 35.33
C PHE A 446 -14.66 31.23 34.44
N PRO A 447 -15.90 31.76 34.50
CA PRO A 447 -16.43 32.62 33.46
C PRO A 447 -15.81 34.01 33.37
N LEU A 448 -15.10 34.45 34.42
CA LEU A 448 -14.39 35.74 34.45
C LEU A 448 -12.93 35.62 34.00
N LYS A 449 -12.40 34.39 33.90
CA LYS A 449 -11.01 34.13 33.56
C LYS A 449 -10.84 33.46 32.20
N ALA A 450 -11.70 32.50 31.83
CA ALA A 450 -11.54 31.75 30.59
C ALA A 450 -11.96 32.56 29.36
N GLN A 451 -11.00 32.94 28.51
CA GLN A 451 -11.26 33.61 27.24
C GLN A 451 -10.68 32.86 26.03
N GLY A 452 -9.81 31.87 26.26
CA GLY A 452 -9.17 31.12 25.19
C GLY A 452 -9.29 29.61 25.35
N LEU A 453 -9.18 28.92 24.22
CA LEU A 453 -9.04 27.47 24.12
C LEU A 453 -7.92 27.15 23.14
N LEU A 454 -6.80 26.62 23.66
CA LEU A 454 -5.70 26.07 22.88
C LEU A 454 -5.96 24.59 22.62
N LEU A 455 -5.89 24.19 21.35
CA LEU A 455 -6.09 22.82 20.87
C LEU A 455 -4.74 22.26 20.41
N ILE A 456 -4.30 21.16 21.03
CA ILE A 456 -3.05 20.48 20.72
C ILE A 456 -3.36 19.00 20.45
N PRO A 457 -3.58 18.58 19.19
CA PRO A 457 -3.89 17.19 18.89
C PRO A 457 -2.65 16.30 19.07
N GLY A 458 -2.85 15.01 19.36
CA GLY A 458 -1.83 14.00 19.10
C GLY A 458 -1.77 13.64 17.62
N SER A 459 -0.92 12.69 17.26
CA SER A 459 -0.76 12.31 15.86
C SER A 459 -1.98 11.57 15.30
N ASN A 460 -2.79 10.90 16.13
CA ASN A 460 -3.86 10.00 15.68
C ASN A 460 -5.13 10.73 15.15
N GLU A 461 -5.89 10.06 14.29
CA GLU A 461 -7.12 10.60 13.68
C GLU A 461 -8.18 11.03 14.70
N GLU A 462 -8.38 10.22 15.74
CA GLU A 462 -9.41 10.49 16.75
C GLU A 462 -9.19 11.83 17.43
N ASP A 463 -7.93 12.18 17.68
CA ASP A 463 -7.53 13.45 18.27
C ASP A 463 -7.89 14.61 17.34
N PHE A 464 -7.54 14.53 16.04
CA PHE A 464 -7.91 15.55 15.06
C PHE A 464 -9.43 15.72 14.93
N LEU A 465 -10.17 14.61 14.83
CA LEU A 465 -11.63 14.64 14.72
C LEU A 465 -12.28 15.21 15.99
N TYR A 466 -11.71 14.91 17.17
CA TYR A 466 -12.15 15.49 18.43
C TYR A 466 -11.97 17.02 18.42
N MET A 467 -10.77 17.50 18.04
CA MET A 467 -10.49 18.93 17.96
C MET A 467 -11.38 19.63 16.92
N GLN A 468 -11.62 19.02 15.77
CA GLN A 468 -12.55 19.53 14.76
C GLN A 468 -13.96 19.72 15.34
N LYS A 469 -14.48 18.71 16.04
CA LYS A 469 -15.79 18.81 16.72
C LYS A 469 -15.83 19.90 17.79
N LEU A 470 -14.70 20.25 18.41
CA LEU A 470 -14.64 21.38 19.32
C LEU A 470 -14.72 22.72 18.56
N MET A 471 -14.00 22.85 17.45
CA MET A 471 -13.96 24.09 16.69
C MET A 471 -15.33 24.46 16.09
N GLU A 472 -16.13 23.47 15.68
CA GLU A 472 -17.44 23.69 15.05
C GLU A 472 -18.52 24.28 15.99
N LYS A 473 -18.40 24.13 17.32
CA LYS A 473 -19.52 24.50 18.22
C LYS A 473 -19.54 25.95 18.67
N ASN A 474 -18.63 26.81 18.18
CA ASN A 474 -18.60 28.26 18.44
C ASN A 474 -18.90 28.61 19.92
N TYR A 475 -18.12 28.05 20.83
CA TYR A 475 -18.42 28.05 22.27
C TYR A 475 -18.35 29.46 22.88
N LYS A 476 -19.26 29.70 23.84
CA LYS A 476 -19.34 30.95 24.60
C LYS A 476 -19.21 30.70 26.09
N VAL A 477 -18.51 31.61 26.77
CA VAL A 477 -18.44 31.71 28.23
C VAL A 477 -18.95 33.10 28.61
N ASN A 478 -20.03 33.18 29.42
CA ASN A 478 -20.77 34.43 29.67
C ASN A 478 -21.08 35.22 28.39
N GLU A 479 -21.70 34.56 27.41
CA GLU A 479 -22.08 35.13 26.10
C GLU A 479 -20.90 35.59 25.22
N THR A 480 -19.66 35.52 25.73
CA THR A 480 -18.43 35.88 25.01
C THR A 480 -17.87 34.65 24.31
N PRO A 481 -17.66 34.68 22.99
CA PRO A 481 -17.04 33.57 22.27
C PRO A 481 -15.61 33.31 22.77
N LEU A 482 -15.28 32.03 23.01
CA LEU A 482 -13.90 31.62 23.28
C LEU A 482 -13.04 31.84 22.04
N LYS A 483 -11.85 32.38 22.25
CA LYS A 483 -10.83 32.52 21.21
C LYS A 483 -10.14 31.18 21.03
N LEU A 484 -10.16 30.66 19.81
CA LEU A 484 -9.56 29.39 19.47
C LEU A 484 -8.12 29.60 19.01
N LEU A 485 -7.22 28.82 19.59
CA LEU A 485 -5.82 28.73 19.23
C LEU A 485 -5.55 27.27 18.84
N GLY A 486 -4.83 27.08 17.74
CA GLY A 486 -4.30 25.78 17.35
C GLY A 486 -2.80 25.75 17.59
N SER A 487 -2.25 24.58 17.93
CA SER A 487 -0.82 24.35 17.77
C SER A 487 -0.42 24.37 16.28
N ASP A 488 0.88 24.27 16.00
CA ASP A 488 1.46 24.35 14.66
C ASP A 488 1.08 23.19 13.73
N THR A 489 0.51 22.10 14.25
CA THR A 489 -0.07 21.00 13.44
C THR A 489 -1.56 21.18 13.12
N MET A 490 -2.21 22.20 13.66
CA MET A 490 -3.62 22.49 13.41
C MET A 490 -3.77 23.47 12.24
N SER A 491 -4.03 22.94 11.04
CA SER A 491 -4.43 23.74 9.88
C SER A 491 -5.96 23.71 9.73
N LEU A 492 -6.58 24.88 9.60
CA LEU A 492 -8.02 24.99 9.36
C LEU A 492 -8.31 25.65 8.02
N SER A 493 -9.46 25.32 7.45
CA SER A 493 -9.97 26.01 6.28
C SER A 493 -10.20 27.50 6.57
N GLU A 494 -10.11 28.34 5.53
CA GLU A 494 -10.16 29.82 5.59
C GLU A 494 -11.36 30.44 6.35
N ASN A 495 -12.36 29.64 6.75
CA ASN A 495 -13.56 30.08 7.45
C ASN A 495 -13.48 30.03 9.00
N SER A 496 -12.35 29.62 9.60
CA SER A 496 -12.20 29.59 11.05
C SER A 496 -11.42 30.80 11.62
N ASN A 497 -11.99 31.50 12.59
CA ASN A 497 -11.37 32.64 13.31
C ASN A 497 -10.30 32.20 14.34
N CYS A 498 -9.36 31.32 13.95
CA CYS A 498 -8.27 30.87 14.81
C CYS A 498 -7.03 31.78 14.67
N LEU A 499 -6.34 32.04 15.77
CA LEU A 499 -5.01 32.65 15.74
C LEU A 499 -3.97 31.55 15.52
N TYR A 500 -3.12 31.69 14.50
CA TYR A 500 -2.10 30.71 14.13
C TYR A 500 -0.71 31.07 14.67
N SER A 501 0.09 30.04 14.97
CA SER A 501 1.55 30.14 15.16
C SER A 501 2.28 29.90 13.83
N ASN A 502 1.97 30.65 12.76
CA ASN A 502 2.78 30.58 11.55
C ASN A 502 4.09 31.34 11.77
N ALA A 503 5.18 30.61 11.95
CA ALA A 503 6.54 31.13 12.01
C ALA A 503 7.05 31.73 10.67
N SER A 504 6.17 31.87 9.66
CA SER A 504 6.47 32.44 8.34
C SER A 504 6.06 33.90 8.17
N GLU A 505 5.39 34.50 9.15
CA GLU A 505 5.12 35.95 9.19
C GLU A 505 5.94 36.62 10.30
N GLY A 506 7.24 36.74 10.04
CA GLY A 506 8.21 37.47 10.86
C GLY A 506 9.27 38.11 9.97
#